data_AF-A0AAN9UAM0-F1
#
_entry.id   AF-A0AAN9UAM0-F1
#
_cell.length_a   1.000
_cell.length_b   1.000
_cell.length_c   1.000
_cell.angle_alpha   90.00
_cell.angle_beta   90.00
_cell.angle_gamma   90.00
#
_symmetry.space_group_name_H-M   'P 1'
#
loop_
_entity.id
_entity.type
_entity.pdbx_description
1 polymer ?
#
loop_
_entity_poly.entity_id
_entity_poly.type
_entity_poly.pdbx_seq_one_letter_code
_entity_poly.pdbx_strand_id
1 'polypeptide(L)'
;MADTRLRSASNAPKWTPRTLDQREADAKLNEPKYQRARVVNRILTAKYLKAKSIFDNYHDYDVDAAFVPTTTGQQCWREGADPWLRIGETLPEFLEDYARIIIESGGEITGEGLQNLAVALIRVARAEWEGAGRDKKALDKAFEGQILELVERLKKEFNLPEAQDEDDEEEVEEDEGGEDVVNSAG
;
A
#
# COMPACT_ATOMS: atom_id res chain seq x y z
N MET A 1 54.23 -31.81 -6.97
CA MET A 1 53.68 -30.48 -6.60
C MET A 1 52.18 -30.58 -6.71
N ALA A 2 51.45 -30.47 -5.60
CA ALA A 2 49.99 -30.58 -5.60
C ALA A 2 49.39 -29.26 -6.09
N ASP A 3 48.52 -29.37 -7.09
CA ASP A 3 47.89 -28.28 -7.83
C ASP A 3 47.13 -27.33 -6.89
N THR A 4 47.60 -26.08 -6.79
CA THR A 4 47.05 -25.04 -5.91
C THR A 4 45.68 -24.53 -6.37
N ARG A 5 45.16 -24.99 -7.52
CA ARG A 5 43.89 -24.53 -8.11
C ARG A 5 42.64 -25.18 -7.52
N LEU A 6 42.77 -26.19 -6.65
CA LEU A 6 41.63 -26.88 -6.02
C LEU A 6 41.24 -26.37 -4.62
N ARG A 7 41.94 -25.37 -4.07
CA ARG A 7 41.73 -24.91 -2.67
C ARG A 7 40.73 -23.76 -2.51
N SER A 8 40.14 -23.24 -3.58
CA SER A 8 39.36 -21.99 -3.52
C SER A 8 37.83 -22.16 -3.55
N ALA A 9 37.31 -23.39 -3.52
CA ALA A 9 35.86 -23.63 -3.54
C ALA A 9 35.24 -23.96 -2.17
N SER A 10 36.01 -24.05 -1.08
CA SER A 10 35.54 -24.67 0.17
C SER A 10 35.12 -23.72 1.31
N ASN A 11 35.24 -22.39 1.13
CA ASN A 11 34.88 -21.40 2.18
C ASN A 11 33.67 -20.54 1.84
N ALA A 12 32.98 -20.80 0.72
CA ALA A 12 31.66 -20.20 0.52
C ALA A 12 30.72 -20.77 1.61
N PRO A 13 29.98 -19.94 2.37
CA PRO A 13 29.00 -20.42 3.31
C PRO A 13 28.07 -21.40 2.58
N LYS A 14 28.11 -22.68 2.96
CA LYS A 14 27.19 -23.66 2.40
C LYS A 14 25.79 -23.19 2.76
N TRP A 15 24.96 -22.93 1.76
CA TRP A 15 23.57 -22.62 1.99
C TRP A 15 22.93 -23.79 2.75
N THR A 16 22.65 -23.58 4.03
CA THR A 16 21.93 -24.54 4.87
C THR A 16 20.45 -24.18 4.83
N PRO A 17 19.57 -25.09 4.39
CA PRO A 17 18.13 -24.87 4.47
C PRO A 17 17.71 -24.56 5.91
N ARG A 18 16.80 -23.60 6.11
CA ARG A 18 16.24 -23.33 7.45
C ARG A 18 15.51 -24.57 7.99
N THR A 19 15.70 -24.84 9.28
CA THR A 19 14.94 -25.87 10.00
C THR A 19 13.46 -25.49 10.12
N LEU A 20 12.60 -26.45 10.47
CA LEU A 20 11.17 -26.20 10.67
C LEU A 20 10.94 -25.16 11.77
N ASP A 21 11.58 -25.33 12.93
CA ASP A 21 11.49 -24.39 14.06
C ASP A 21 11.93 -22.96 13.70
N GLN A 22 12.96 -22.83 12.85
CA GLN A 22 13.41 -21.51 12.37
C GLN A 22 12.33 -20.85 11.51
N ARG A 23 11.70 -21.60 10.60
CA ARG A 23 10.62 -21.07 9.76
C ARG A 23 9.40 -20.66 10.58
N GLU A 24 9.04 -21.44 11.60
CA GLU A 24 7.94 -21.09 12.50
C GLU A 24 8.24 -19.84 13.33
N ALA A 25 9.48 -19.72 13.85
CA ALA A 25 9.91 -18.51 14.55
C ALA A 25 9.90 -17.28 13.64
N ASP A 26 10.38 -17.41 12.41
CA ASP A 26 10.36 -16.34 11.41
C ASP A 26 8.93 -15.94 11.03
N ALA A 27 8.04 -16.92 10.85
CA ALA A 27 6.64 -16.67 10.52
C ALA A 27 5.96 -15.88 11.65
N LYS A 28 6.18 -16.29 12.90
CA LYS A 28 5.65 -15.59 14.07
C LYS A 28 6.19 -14.17 14.20
N LEU A 29 7.47 -13.97 13.91
CA LEU A 29 8.12 -12.67 13.96
C LEU A 29 7.58 -11.70 12.88
N ASN A 30 7.23 -12.24 11.71
CA ASN A 30 6.70 -11.48 10.58
C ASN A 30 5.16 -11.44 10.53
N GLU A 31 4.47 -12.02 11.51
CA GLU A 31 3.01 -12.08 11.56
C GLU A 31 2.33 -10.70 11.37
N PRO A 32 2.83 -9.58 11.96
CA PRO A 32 2.23 -8.26 11.70
C PRO A 32 2.33 -7.83 10.23
N LYS A 33 3.44 -8.16 9.55
CA LYS A 33 3.62 -7.87 8.12
C LYS A 33 2.62 -8.68 7.29
N TYR A 34 2.43 -9.95 7.60
CA TYR A 34 1.45 -10.81 6.92
C TYR A 34 0.01 -10.39 7.22
N GLN A 35 -0.28 -9.96 8.44
CA GLN A 35 -1.59 -9.44 8.79
C GLN A 35 -1.94 -8.20 7.97
N ARG A 36 -1.01 -7.26 7.85
CA ARG A 36 -1.20 -6.08 7.00
C ARG A 36 -1.47 -6.45 5.55
N ALA A 37 -0.66 -7.33 4.98
CA ALA A 37 -0.87 -7.82 3.62
C ALA A 37 -2.24 -8.49 3.44
N ARG A 38 -2.70 -9.30 4.42
CA ARG A 38 -4.05 -9.92 4.37
C ARG A 38 -5.17 -8.87 4.36
N VAL A 39 -5.08 -7.85 5.21
CA VAL A 39 -6.11 -6.80 5.28
C VAL A 39 -6.16 -6.00 3.98
N VAL A 40 -5.00 -5.59 3.47
CA VAL A 40 -4.89 -4.85 2.21
C VAL A 40 -5.40 -5.70 1.04
N ASN A 41 -4.96 -6.95 0.92
CA ASN A 41 -5.37 -7.84 -0.18
C ASN A 41 -6.88 -8.10 -0.23
N ARG A 42 -7.61 -8.02 0.90
CA ARG A 42 -9.07 -8.17 0.92
C ARG A 42 -9.81 -7.08 0.17
N ILE A 43 -9.21 -5.91 0.00
CA ILE A 43 -9.82 -4.78 -0.70
C ILE A 43 -9.20 -4.53 -2.08
N LEU A 44 -8.09 -5.19 -2.44
CA LEU A 44 -7.34 -4.88 -3.66
C LEU A 44 -8.05 -5.39 -4.92
N THR A 45 -8.91 -4.56 -5.49
CA THR A 45 -9.36 -4.65 -6.89
C THR A 45 -8.31 -4.04 -7.84
N ALA A 46 -8.49 -4.19 -9.15
CA ALA A 46 -7.57 -3.62 -10.15
C ALA A 46 -7.38 -2.09 -9.98
N LYS A 47 -8.46 -1.36 -9.69
CA LYS A 47 -8.43 0.10 -9.43
C LYS A 47 -7.54 0.44 -8.23
N TYR A 48 -7.72 -0.25 -7.11
CA TYR A 48 -6.95 0.00 -5.89
C TYR A 48 -5.50 -0.46 -6.01
N LEU A 49 -5.24 -1.56 -6.71
CA LEU A 49 -3.89 -2.04 -6.99
C LEU A 49 -3.12 -1.02 -7.83
N LYS A 50 -3.74 -0.45 -8.86
CA LYS A 50 -3.14 0.60 -9.69
C LYS A 50 -2.84 1.85 -8.86
N ALA A 51 -3.80 2.34 -8.08
CA ALA A 51 -3.60 3.49 -7.20
C ALA A 51 -2.45 3.26 -6.21
N LYS A 52 -2.45 2.11 -5.52
CA LYS A 52 -1.40 1.72 -4.59
C LYS A 52 -0.03 1.69 -5.27
N SER A 53 0.07 1.07 -6.44
CA SER A 53 1.34 0.97 -7.16
C SER A 53 1.89 2.35 -7.56
N ILE A 54 1.03 3.28 -8.00
CA ILE A 54 1.46 4.65 -8.32
C ILE A 54 2.04 5.33 -7.07
N PHE A 55 1.34 5.22 -5.95
CA PHE A 55 1.75 5.86 -4.70
C PHE A 55 3.01 5.23 -4.08
N ASP A 56 3.12 3.90 -4.10
CA ASP A 56 4.30 3.17 -3.64
C ASP A 56 5.53 3.56 -4.48
N ASN A 57 5.39 3.61 -5.81
CA ASN A 57 6.49 3.96 -6.71
C ASN A 57 6.94 5.41 -6.52
N TYR A 58 6.01 6.33 -6.29
CA TYR A 58 6.34 7.74 -6.03
C TYR A 58 7.22 7.90 -4.78
N HIS A 59 6.94 7.13 -3.74
CA HIS A 59 7.68 7.19 -2.47
C HIS A 59 8.88 6.25 -2.39
N ASP A 60 9.18 5.50 -3.45
CA ASP A 60 10.14 4.37 -3.42
C ASP A 60 9.87 3.43 -2.22
N TYR A 61 8.60 3.14 -1.97
CA TYR A 61 8.17 2.43 -0.78
C TYR A 61 8.54 0.95 -0.84
N ASP A 62 9.33 0.51 0.14
CA ASP A 62 9.63 -0.89 0.41
C ASP A 62 9.14 -1.30 1.80
N VAL A 63 8.21 -2.26 1.83
CA VAL A 63 7.67 -2.84 3.06
C VAL A 63 8.75 -3.51 3.92
N ASP A 64 9.79 -4.08 3.32
CA ASP A 64 10.90 -4.70 4.03
C ASP A 64 11.84 -3.67 4.67
N ALA A 65 11.95 -2.47 4.09
CA ALA A 65 12.67 -1.36 4.69
C ALA A 65 11.87 -0.70 5.84
N ALA A 66 10.54 -0.65 5.69
CA ALA A 66 9.62 -0.05 6.66
C ALA A 66 9.32 -0.96 7.86
N PHE A 67 9.39 -2.28 7.70
CA PHE A 67 9.11 -3.24 8.76
C PHE A 67 10.38 -3.65 9.51
N VAL A 68 10.36 -3.51 10.84
CA VAL A 68 11.38 -4.07 11.74
C VAL A 68 10.72 -5.09 12.64
N PRO A 69 11.01 -6.38 12.45
CA PRO A 69 10.47 -7.40 13.33
C PRO A 69 11.00 -7.21 14.76
N THR A 70 10.10 -7.18 15.76
CA THR A 70 10.48 -7.04 17.17
C THR A 70 9.90 -8.18 18.01
N THR A 71 10.64 -8.63 19.02
CA THR A 71 10.19 -9.66 19.98
C THR A 71 9.65 -9.07 21.28
N THR A 72 9.74 -7.74 21.45
CA THR A 72 9.50 -7.00 22.69
C THR A 72 8.16 -6.25 22.70
N GLY A 73 7.34 -6.40 21.65
CA GLY A 73 6.07 -5.68 21.52
C GLY A 73 6.23 -4.19 21.18
N GLN A 74 7.42 -3.76 20.77
CA GLN A 74 7.65 -2.42 20.24
C GLN A 74 7.01 -2.24 18.86
N GLN A 75 6.78 -0.98 18.44
CA GLN A 75 6.28 -0.66 17.10
C GLN A 75 7.16 -1.34 16.04
N CYS A 76 6.55 -2.25 15.26
CA CYS A 76 7.24 -3.00 14.22
C CYS A 76 7.30 -2.23 12.89
N TRP A 77 6.69 -1.05 12.83
CA TRP A 77 6.64 -0.20 11.64
C TRP A 77 7.43 1.08 11.87
N ARG A 78 8.38 1.37 10.98
CA ARG A 78 9.13 2.62 10.96
C ARG A 78 8.28 3.68 10.27
N GLU A 79 7.62 4.53 11.04
CA GLU A 79 6.76 5.59 10.50
C GLU A 79 7.48 6.47 9.47
N GLY A 80 8.76 6.80 9.70
CA GLY A 80 9.55 7.60 8.77
C GLY A 80 9.85 6.93 7.42
N ALA A 81 9.73 5.60 7.33
CA ALA A 81 9.94 4.84 6.09
C ALA A 81 8.63 4.30 5.50
N ASP A 82 7.48 4.58 6.13
CA ASP A 82 6.17 4.07 5.75
C ASP A 82 5.23 5.22 5.41
N PRO A 83 5.11 5.60 4.12
CA PRO A 83 4.28 6.73 3.71
C PRO A 83 2.80 6.47 4.01
N TRP A 84 2.36 5.22 4.03
CA TRP A 84 0.98 4.89 4.37
C TRP A 84 0.64 5.23 5.82
N LEU A 85 1.58 5.10 6.75
CA LEU A 85 1.37 5.49 8.15
C LEU A 85 1.47 6.99 8.39
N ARG A 86 1.98 7.74 7.40
CA ARG A 86 2.05 9.21 7.38
C ARG A 86 1.12 9.82 6.33
N ILE A 87 0.06 9.10 5.95
CA ILE A 87 -0.81 9.47 4.83
C ILE A 87 -1.39 10.90 4.93
N GLY A 88 -1.58 11.42 6.15
CA GLY A 88 -2.02 12.79 6.37
C GLY A 88 -1.06 13.85 5.82
N GLU A 89 0.23 13.56 5.79
CA GLU A 89 1.28 14.43 5.23
C GLU A 89 1.56 14.06 3.77
N THR A 90 1.70 12.76 3.50
CA THR A 90 2.22 12.28 2.21
C THR A 90 1.19 12.28 1.09
N LEU A 91 -0.11 12.13 1.39
CA LEU A 91 -1.15 12.12 0.35
C LEU A 91 -1.36 13.51 -0.28
N PRO A 92 -1.47 14.62 0.49
CA PRO A 92 -1.51 15.95 -0.08
C PRO A 92 -0.30 16.25 -0.98
N GLU A 93 0.91 16.01 -0.47
CA GLU A 93 2.17 16.21 -1.22
C GLU A 93 2.17 15.41 -2.52
N PHE A 94 1.82 14.12 -2.45
CA PHE A 94 1.71 13.26 -3.61
C PHE A 94 0.73 13.78 -4.65
N LEU A 95 -0.47 14.22 -4.25
CA LEU A 95 -1.48 14.68 -5.21
C LEU A 95 -1.06 15.97 -5.93
N GLU A 96 -0.43 16.89 -5.21
CA GLU A 96 0.11 18.13 -5.79
C GLU A 96 1.20 17.83 -6.83
N ASP A 97 2.18 17.01 -6.46
CA ASP A 97 3.31 16.69 -7.33
C ASP A 97 2.90 15.76 -8.48
N TYR A 98 2.01 14.79 -8.24
CA TYR A 98 1.49 13.91 -9.29
C TYR A 98 0.77 14.68 -10.39
N ALA A 99 -0.11 15.62 -10.01
CA ALA A 99 -0.79 16.50 -10.97
C ALA A 99 0.21 17.35 -11.75
N ARG A 100 1.16 17.98 -11.06
CA ARG A 100 2.22 18.81 -11.67
C ARG A 100 3.06 18.00 -12.67
N ILE A 101 3.58 16.85 -12.26
CA ILE A 101 4.45 15.99 -13.07
C ILE A 101 3.75 15.55 -14.36
N ILE A 102 2.47 15.14 -14.28
CA ILE A 102 1.73 14.71 -15.47
C ILE A 102 1.62 15.85 -16.46
N ILE A 103 1.22 17.03 -16.01
CA ILE A 103 1.03 18.20 -16.89
C ILE A 103 2.36 18.65 -17.50
N GLU A 104 3.42 18.73 -16.69
CA GLU A 104 4.75 19.11 -17.17
C GLU A 104 5.33 18.10 -18.17
N SER A 105 4.98 16.82 -18.02
CA SER A 105 5.36 15.77 -18.99
C SER A 105 4.51 15.75 -20.26
N GLY A 106 3.47 16.59 -20.34
CA GLY A 106 2.51 16.60 -21.46
C GLY A 106 1.54 15.40 -21.45
N GLY A 107 1.39 14.73 -20.30
CA GLY A 107 0.41 13.68 -20.11
C GLY A 107 -1.00 14.23 -19.89
N GLU A 108 -1.99 13.36 -20.01
CA GLU A 108 -3.41 13.71 -19.83
C GLU A 108 -3.91 13.18 -18.49
N ILE A 109 -4.46 14.07 -17.67
CA ILE A 109 -5.21 13.72 -16.45
C ILE A 109 -6.47 14.57 -16.39
N THR A 110 -7.61 13.90 -16.21
CA THR A 110 -8.90 14.57 -16.00
C THR A 110 -9.08 14.90 -14.52
N GLY A 111 -9.90 15.90 -14.23
CA GLY A 111 -10.24 16.22 -12.85
C GLY A 111 -10.87 15.03 -12.13
N GLU A 112 -11.74 14.30 -12.81
CA GLU A 112 -12.36 13.09 -12.29
C GLU A 112 -11.34 11.97 -12.05
N GLY A 113 -10.38 11.79 -12.96
CA GLY A 113 -9.29 10.83 -12.79
C GLY A 113 -8.47 11.11 -11.53
N LEU A 114 -8.17 12.38 -11.25
CA LEU A 114 -7.46 12.80 -10.03
C LEU A 114 -8.30 12.53 -8.76
N GLN A 115 -9.59 12.82 -8.80
CA GLN A 115 -10.51 12.53 -7.70
C GLN A 115 -10.64 11.02 -7.43
N ASN A 116 -10.80 10.22 -8.49
CA ASN A 116 -10.88 8.77 -8.42
C ASN A 116 -9.59 8.16 -7.83
N LEU A 117 -8.43 8.69 -8.21
CA LEU A 117 -7.15 8.31 -7.62
C LEU A 117 -7.11 8.64 -6.12
N ALA A 118 -7.49 9.86 -5.73
CA ALA A 118 -7.48 10.28 -4.33
C ALA A 118 -8.40 9.40 -3.45
N VAL A 119 -9.63 9.13 -3.89
CA VAL A 119 -10.57 8.25 -3.16
C VAL A 119 -10.02 6.82 -3.06
N ALA A 120 -9.45 6.29 -4.14
CA ALA A 120 -8.81 4.97 -4.12
C ALA A 120 -7.66 4.90 -3.10
N LEU A 121 -6.81 5.93 -3.06
CA LEU A 121 -5.69 6.01 -2.10
C LEU A 121 -6.17 6.12 -0.66
N ILE A 122 -7.24 6.86 -0.37
CA ILE A 122 -7.82 6.93 0.98
C ILE A 122 -8.31 5.53 1.42
N ARG A 123 -8.99 4.80 0.52
CA ARG A 123 -9.47 3.44 0.84
C ARG A 123 -8.33 2.47 1.09
N VAL A 124 -7.25 2.54 0.29
CA VAL A 124 -6.03 1.76 0.51
C VAL A 124 -5.39 2.15 1.85
N ALA A 125 -5.23 3.44 2.14
CA ALA A 125 -4.64 3.92 3.38
C ALA A 125 -5.39 3.45 4.64
N ARG A 126 -6.73 3.41 4.59
CA ARG A 126 -7.55 2.84 5.67
C ARG A 126 -7.23 1.37 5.93
N ALA A 127 -7.06 0.57 4.87
CA ALA A 127 -6.68 -0.84 5.00
C ALA A 127 -5.23 -1.01 5.46
N GLU A 128 -4.31 -0.17 5.01
CA GLU A 128 -2.91 -0.14 5.44
C GLU A 128 -2.79 0.19 6.94
N TRP A 129 -3.57 1.16 7.44
CA TRP A 129 -3.64 1.53 8.86
C TRP A 129 -4.21 0.40 9.71
N GLU A 130 -5.35 -0.15 9.30
CA GLU A 130 -5.98 -1.29 9.99
C GLU A 130 -5.05 -2.50 10.02
N GLY A 131 -4.42 -2.79 8.88
CA GLY A 131 -3.45 -3.86 8.73
C GLY A 131 -2.20 -3.69 9.60
N ALA A 132 -1.78 -2.45 9.84
CA ALA A 132 -0.70 -2.10 10.76
C ALA A 132 -1.13 -2.10 12.24
N GLY A 133 -2.39 -2.42 12.55
CA GLY A 133 -2.93 -2.45 13.91
C GLY A 133 -3.31 -1.07 14.46
N ARG A 134 -3.50 -0.07 13.60
CA ARG A 134 -3.94 1.29 13.98
C ARG A 134 -5.44 1.46 13.81
N ASP A 135 -6.01 2.43 14.52
CA ASP A 135 -7.40 2.80 14.34
C ASP A 135 -7.58 3.58 13.03
N LYS A 136 -8.21 2.95 12.03
CA LYS A 136 -8.54 3.58 10.75
C LYS A 136 -9.51 4.75 10.88
N LYS A 137 -10.18 4.93 12.03
CA LYS A 137 -11.01 6.11 12.29
C LYS A 137 -10.21 7.41 12.34
N ALA A 138 -8.89 7.36 12.45
CA ALA A 138 -8.04 8.53 12.24
C ALA A 138 -8.11 9.07 10.81
N LEU A 139 -8.51 8.24 9.84
CA LEU A 139 -8.73 8.60 8.43
C LEU A 139 -10.24 8.73 8.17
N ASP A 140 -10.89 9.59 8.94
CA ASP A 140 -12.35 9.78 8.93
C ASP A 140 -12.86 10.58 7.71
N LYS A 141 -14.14 10.97 7.77
CA LYS A 141 -14.78 11.81 6.75
C LYS A 141 -14.19 13.23 6.69
N ALA A 142 -13.61 13.74 7.78
CA ALA A 142 -12.99 15.05 7.78
C ALA A 142 -11.67 15.02 7.00
N PHE A 143 -10.85 13.98 7.19
CA PHE A 143 -9.67 13.75 6.36
C PHE A 143 -10.02 13.60 4.88
N GLU A 144 -11.03 12.79 4.56
CA GLU A 144 -11.51 12.61 3.19
C GLU A 144 -11.99 13.94 2.57
N GLY A 145 -12.72 14.76 3.33
CA GLY A 145 -13.15 16.09 2.90
C GLY A 145 -11.97 17.02 2.59
N GLN A 146 -10.94 17.05 3.43
CA GLN A 146 -9.73 17.87 3.22
C GLN A 146 -9.00 17.48 1.93
N ILE A 147 -8.89 16.17 1.65
CA ILE A 147 -8.26 15.68 0.42
C ILE A 147 -9.10 16.04 -0.81
N LEU A 148 -10.43 15.93 -0.74
CA LEU A 148 -11.30 16.31 -1.85
C LEU A 148 -11.27 17.83 -2.10
N GLU A 149 -11.22 18.65 -1.06
CA GLU A 149 -11.03 20.11 -1.19
C GLU A 149 -9.69 20.46 -1.85
N LEU A 150 -8.64 19.71 -1.54
CA LEU A 150 -7.34 19.84 -2.22
C LEU A 150 -7.47 19.47 -3.70
N VAL A 151 -8.10 18.34 -4.02
CA VAL A 151 -8.33 17.92 -5.41
C VAL A 151 -9.09 18.99 -6.19
N GLU A 152 -10.14 19.57 -5.61
CA GLU A 152 -10.90 20.67 -6.23
C GLU A 152 -10.05 21.93 -6.49
N ARG A 153 -9.11 22.22 -5.60
CA ARG A 153 -8.13 23.30 -5.82
C ARG A 153 -7.21 23.00 -6.99
N LEU A 154 -6.67 21.77 -7.05
CA LEU A 154 -5.76 21.34 -8.11
C LEU A 154 -6.46 21.33 -9.48
N LYS A 155 -7.71 20.85 -9.55
CA LYS A 155 -8.53 20.93 -10.77
C LYS A 155 -8.57 22.34 -11.35
N LYS A 156 -8.77 23.35 -10.50
CA LYS A 156 -8.85 24.76 -10.89
C LYS A 156 -7.48 25.35 -11.23
N GLU A 157 -6.47 25.06 -10.40
CA GLU A 157 -5.10 25.57 -10.57
C GLU A 157 -4.50 25.11 -11.90
N PHE A 158 -4.73 23.85 -12.26
CA PHE A 158 -4.19 23.24 -13.47
C PHE A 158 -5.15 23.24 -14.66
N ASN A 159 -6.36 23.78 -14.51
CA ASN A 159 -7.41 23.79 -15.53
C ASN A 159 -7.65 22.39 -16.13
N LEU A 160 -7.81 21.38 -15.26
CA LEU A 160 -7.97 20.00 -15.67
C LEU A 160 -9.29 19.80 -16.42
N PRO A 161 -9.29 19.05 -17.53
CA PRO A 161 -10.52 18.73 -18.25
C PRO A 161 -11.44 17.85 -17.41
N GLU A 162 -12.75 18.02 -17.59
CA GLU A 162 -13.73 17.03 -17.17
C GLU A 162 -13.57 15.79 -18.07
N ALA A 163 -13.78 14.59 -17.51
CA ALA A 163 -13.77 13.39 -18.35
C ALA A 163 -14.86 13.52 -19.41
N GLN A 164 -14.56 13.12 -20.64
CA GLN A 164 -15.63 12.85 -21.59
C GLN A 164 -16.20 11.48 -21.21
N ASP A 165 -17.52 11.40 -21.05
CA ASP A 165 -18.22 10.14 -20.79
C ASP A 165 -17.97 9.18 -21.97
N GLU A 166 -16.86 8.45 -21.95
CA GLU A 166 -16.65 7.29 -22.80
C GLU A 166 -17.09 6.07 -22.01
N ASP A 167 -18.38 5.73 -22.14
CA ASP A 167 -19.06 4.49 -21.77
C ASP A 167 -18.26 3.58 -20.81
N ASP A 168 -18.32 3.91 -19.51
CA ASP A 168 -17.74 3.12 -18.43
C ASP A 168 -18.23 1.66 -18.52
N GLU A 169 -17.28 0.74 -18.63
CA GLU A 169 -17.49 -0.70 -18.51
C GLU A 169 -18.23 -0.99 -17.20
N GLU A 170 -19.43 -1.59 -17.32
CA GLU A 170 -20.40 -1.89 -16.26
C GLU A 170 -19.78 -2.11 -14.85
N GLU A 171 -20.03 -1.15 -13.96
CA GLU A 171 -19.89 -1.33 -12.51
C GLU A 171 -20.87 -2.43 -12.04
N VAL A 172 -20.35 -3.63 -11.80
CA VAL A 172 -21.05 -4.60 -10.97
C VAL A 172 -20.89 -4.16 -9.52
N GLU A 173 -21.90 -3.49 -8.98
CA GLU A 173 -22.07 -3.36 -7.53
C GLU A 173 -22.18 -4.77 -6.93
N GLU A 174 -21.10 -5.26 -6.31
CA GLU A 174 -21.21 -6.40 -5.40
C GLU A 174 -21.69 -5.90 -4.02
N ASP A 175 -22.99 -6.12 -3.85
CA ASP A 175 -23.80 -6.07 -2.64
C ASP A 175 -23.04 -6.46 -1.35
N GLU A 176 -23.23 -5.67 -0.29
CA GLU A 176 -22.81 -5.98 1.08
C GLU A 176 -23.66 -7.14 1.62
N GLY A 177 -23.41 -8.36 1.13
CA GLY A 177 -24.02 -9.59 1.60
C GLY A 177 -23.29 -10.14 2.82
N GLY A 178 -23.77 -9.78 4.01
CA GLY A 178 -23.42 -10.52 5.22
C GLY A 178 -23.90 -11.98 5.15
N GLU A 179 -23.05 -12.91 5.55
CA GLU A 179 -23.49 -14.24 5.99
C GLU A 179 -22.91 -14.57 7.37
N ASP A 180 -23.84 -14.56 8.32
CA ASP A 180 -23.77 -15.17 9.63
C ASP A 180 -23.74 -16.70 9.49
N VAL A 181 -22.98 -17.35 10.37
CA VAL A 181 -23.14 -18.74 10.87
C VAL A 181 -23.29 -19.89 9.87
N VAL A 182 -22.29 -20.80 9.86
CA VAL A 182 -22.55 -22.25 9.80
C VAL A 182 -21.61 -23.07 10.70
N ASN A 183 -22.24 -23.57 11.77
CA ASN A 183 -21.93 -24.64 12.73
C ASN A 183 -20.84 -25.69 12.42
N SER A 184 -20.25 -26.22 13.52
CA SER A 184 -20.26 -27.68 13.70
C SER A 184 -20.43 -28.09 15.16
N ALA A 185 -21.46 -28.91 15.36
CA ALA A 185 -21.65 -29.76 16.52
C ALA A 185 -20.57 -30.84 16.55
N GLY A 186 -20.13 -31.17 17.77
CA GLY A 186 -19.23 -32.28 18.11
C GLY A 186 -19.05 -32.34 19.61
#